data_AF-A0A1M7BU92-F1
#
_entry.id   AF-A0A1M7BU92-F1
#
_cell.length_a   1.000
_cell.length_b   1.000
_cell.length_c   1.000
_cell.angle_alpha   90.00
_cell.angle_beta   90.00
_cell.angle_gamma   90.00
#
_symmetry.space_group_name_H-M   'P 1'
#
loop_
_entity.id
_entity.type
_entity.pdbx_description
1 polymer ?
#
loop_
_entity_poly.entity_id
_entity_poly.type
_entity_poly.pdbx_seq_one_letter_code
_entity_poly.pdbx_strand_id
1 'polypeptide(L)'
;MTWCFTTLFPVYLAALTGALVTGTPGGVGPFELTALGLLPQGAAPEFMAGILAFRLIYYALPALVAAWFLYWREANTTPPVLSGLEPIRDLPQDISRAELGVCLQNGARLLSVGQSQFAIVSTAQTETAMFDPIRGAALAGLPSLLDLAHRRNKVALIYKTTPRVAAALRRAGLTTLHIADEAVIDPQQFHLEGRRFRQVRRKLRQASEAGVKVTRAACRWGGSVLTTCVDTMFILRGKTAPLWALQVFTPRTGNAVLT
;
A
#
# COMPACT_ATOMS: atom_id res chain seq x y z
N MET A 1 15.85 51.77 -21.56
CA MET A 1 15.84 52.38 -20.21
C MET A 1 16.21 51.27 -19.22
N THR A 2 17.24 51.46 -18.39
CA THR A 2 17.58 50.47 -17.35
C THR A 2 16.71 50.72 -16.13
N TRP A 3 15.78 49.81 -15.85
CA TRP A 3 14.93 49.86 -14.66
C TRP A 3 15.77 49.65 -13.41
N CYS A 4 15.69 50.58 -12.46
CA CYS A 4 16.42 50.47 -11.21
C CYS A 4 15.72 49.47 -10.28
N PHE A 5 16.51 48.63 -9.60
CA PHE A 5 16.00 47.62 -8.65
C PHE A 5 15.05 48.23 -7.60
N THR A 6 15.37 49.44 -7.14
CA THR A 6 14.60 50.18 -6.13
C THR A 6 13.17 50.50 -6.59
N THR A 7 12.91 50.55 -7.90
CA THR A 7 11.56 50.75 -8.46
C THR A 7 10.83 49.42 -8.65
N LEU A 8 11.52 48.40 -9.17
CA LEU A 8 10.91 47.11 -9.49
C LEU A 8 10.58 46.28 -8.24
N PHE A 9 11.42 46.33 -7.22
CA PHE A 9 11.24 45.55 -5.99
C PHE A 9 9.93 45.83 -5.25
N PRO A 10 9.56 47.09 -4.93
CA PRO A 10 8.29 47.37 -4.26
C PRO A 10 7.06 47.03 -5.14
N VAL A 11 7.15 47.25 -6.46
CA VAL A 11 6.10 46.86 -7.41
C VAL A 11 5.91 45.34 -7.40
N TYR A 12 7.00 44.58 -7.41
CA TYR A 12 6.98 43.13 -7.32
C TYR A 12 6.35 42.64 -6.01
N LEU A 13 6.71 43.22 -4.87
CA LEU A 13 6.13 42.84 -3.57
C LEU A 13 4.63 43.15 -3.49
N ALA A 14 4.19 44.30 -4.00
CA ALA A 14 2.78 44.66 -4.04
C ALA A 14 2.00 43.69 -4.94
N ALA A 15 2.53 43.38 -6.12
CA ALA A 15 1.94 42.43 -7.05
C ALA A 15 1.87 41.01 -6.48
N LEU A 16 2.93 40.55 -5.81
CA LEU A 16 2.96 39.26 -5.13
C LEU A 16 1.91 39.19 -4.01
N THR A 17 1.78 40.26 -3.23
CA THR A 17 0.77 40.36 -2.17
C THR A 17 -0.64 40.29 -2.75
N GLY A 18 -0.92 41.05 -3.82
CA GLY A 18 -2.20 40.99 -4.53
C GLY A 18 -2.51 39.57 -5.02
N ALA A 19 -1.55 38.90 -5.66
CA ALA A 19 -1.70 37.53 -6.12
C ALA A 19 -2.00 36.54 -4.99
N LEU A 20 -1.29 36.64 -3.86
CA LEU A 20 -1.51 35.79 -2.68
C LEU A 20 -2.91 35.96 -2.10
N VAL A 21 -3.39 37.21 -1.97
CA VAL A 21 -4.74 37.50 -1.45
C VAL A 21 -5.84 36.90 -2.31
N THR A 22 -5.62 36.81 -3.63
CA THR A 22 -6.61 36.21 -4.55
C THR A 22 -6.65 34.67 -4.53
N GLY A 23 -5.64 34.00 -3.96
CA GLY A 23 -5.56 32.53 -3.95
C GLY A 23 -5.45 31.88 -5.33
N THR A 24 -5.09 32.66 -6.36
CA THR A 24 -4.95 32.15 -7.72
C THR A 24 -3.75 31.20 -7.82
N PRO A 25 -3.91 29.97 -8.34
CA PRO A 25 -2.81 29.02 -8.44
C PRO A 25 -1.69 29.58 -9.34
N GLY A 26 -0.50 29.73 -8.77
CA GLY A 26 0.66 30.33 -9.45
C GLY A 26 0.60 31.86 -9.64
N GLY A 27 -0.42 32.53 -9.10
CA GLY A 27 -0.56 33.98 -9.13
C GLY A 27 -0.79 34.60 -10.52
N VAL A 28 -1.10 33.78 -11.54
CA VAL A 28 -1.25 34.21 -12.93
C VAL A 28 -2.52 35.05 -13.09
N GLY A 29 -2.37 36.26 -13.64
CA GLY A 29 -3.41 37.25 -13.82
C GLY A 29 -3.29 38.37 -12.79
N PRO A 30 -3.63 38.15 -11.50
CA PRO A 30 -3.60 39.20 -10.49
C PRO A 30 -2.22 39.80 -10.26
N PHE A 31 -1.16 38.99 -10.37
CA PHE A 31 0.22 39.48 -10.25
C PHE A 31 0.54 40.47 -11.39
N GLU A 32 0.27 40.09 -12.63
CA GLU A 32 0.54 40.91 -13.82
C GLU A 32 -0.30 42.18 -13.82
N LEU A 33 -1.60 42.07 -13.48
CA LEU A 33 -2.50 43.21 -13.40
C LEU A 33 -2.04 44.23 -12.36
N THR A 34 -1.67 43.76 -11.16
CA THR A 34 -1.20 44.63 -10.08
C THR A 34 0.14 45.27 -10.44
N ALA A 35 1.07 44.52 -11.02
CA ALA A 35 2.37 45.05 -11.41
C ALA A 35 2.26 46.07 -12.56
N LEU A 36 1.45 45.77 -13.59
CA LEU A 36 1.23 46.68 -14.71
C LEU A 36 0.49 47.95 -14.30
N GLY A 37 -0.43 47.87 -13.33
CA GLY A 37 -1.12 49.04 -12.78
C GLY A 37 -0.21 49.99 -12.00
N LEU A 38 0.91 49.48 -11.46
CA LEU A 38 1.89 50.26 -10.69
C LEU A 38 3.08 50.74 -11.53
N LEU A 39 3.27 50.19 -12.73
CA LEU A 39 4.37 50.53 -13.62
C LEU A 39 4.07 51.79 -14.45
N PRO A 40 5.07 52.63 -14.75
CA PRO A 40 4.93 53.76 -15.67
C PRO A 40 4.52 53.31 -17.08
N GLN A 41 3.77 54.18 -17.78
CA GLN A 41 3.35 53.95 -19.16
C GLN A 41 4.59 53.75 -20.06
N GLY A 42 4.64 52.61 -20.76
CA GLY A 42 5.77 52.21 -21.63
C GLY A 42 6.63 51.06 -21.10
N ALA A 43 6.55 50.72 -19.80
CA ALA A 43 7.33 49.64 -19.18
C ALA A 43 6.76 48.22 -19.40
N ALA A 44 5.49 48.14 -19.82
CA ALA A 44 4.73 46.90 -19.88
C ALA A 44 5.37 45.80 -20.75
N PRO A 45 5.88 46.08 -21.97
CA PRO A 45 6.42 45.02 -22.84
C PRO A 45 7.68 44.37 -22.26
N GLU A 46 8.61 45.19 -21.74
CA GLU A 46 9.89 44.74 -21.19
C GLU A 46 9.68 43.92 -19.92
N PHE A 47 8.79 44.37 -19.05
CA PHE A 47 8.41 43.66 -17.82
C PHE A 47 7.74 42.31 -18.13
N MET A 48 6.83 42.26 -19.11
CA MET A 48 6.17 41.02 -19.53
C MET A 48 7.11 40.04 -20.17
N ALA A 49 8.04 40.49 -21.01
CA ALA A 49 9.10 39.64 -21.53
C ALA A 49 9.94 39.03 -20.39
N GLY A 50 10.29 39.84 -19.38
CA GLY A 50 11.06 39.37 -18.21
C GLY A 50 10.35 38.30 -17.38
N ILE A 51 9.07 38.51 -17.04
CA ILE A 51 8.29 37.52 -16.27
C ILE A 51 8.01 36.26 -17.07
N LEU A 52 7.72 36.38 -18.37
CA LEU A 52 7.56 35.20 -19.23
C LEU A 52 8.85 34.41 -19.32
N ALA A 53 10.00 35.07 -19.50
CA ALA A 53 11.31 34.42 -19.50
C ALA A 53 11.60 33.73 -18.15
N PHE A 54 11.33 34.41 -17.03
CA PHE A 54 11.43 33.81 -15.70
C PHE A 54 10.55 32.57 -15.59
N ARG A 55 9.29 32.64 -16.05
CA ARG A 55 8.37 31.50 -15.99
C ARG A 55 8.80 30.33 -16.86
N LEU A 56 9.32 30.61 -18.05
CA LEU A 56 9.86 29.59 -18.94
C LEU A 56 11.04 28.86 -18.31
N ILE A 57 11.98 29.61 -17.70
CA ILE A 57 13.20 29.03 -17.13
C ILE A 57 12.92 28.28 -15.83
N TYR A 58 12.09 28.83 -14.94
CA TYR A 58 11.89 28.28 -13.59
C TYR A 58 10.71 27.32 -13.46
N TYR A 59 9.74 27.35 -14.37
CA TYR A 59 8.56 26.48 -14.31
C TYR A 59 8.46 25.57 -15.53
N ALA A 60 8.47 26.14 -16.74
CA ALA A 60 8.23 25.35 -17.95
C ALA A 60 9.40 24.40 -18.25
N LEU A 61 10.64 24.87 -18.17
CA LEU A 61 11.82 24.07 -18.47
C LEU A 61 11.97 22.88 -17.50
N PRO A 62 11.90 23.04 -16.17
CA PRO A 62 11.91 21.91 -15.25
C PRO A 62 10.76 20.94 -15.49
N ALA A 63 9.55 21.44 -15.79
CA ALA A 63 8.40 20.60 -16.11
C ALA A 63 8.63 19.77 -17.38
N LEU A 64 9.19 20.38 -18.43
CA LEU A 64 9.55 19.70 -19.69
C LEU A 64 10.66 18.67 -19.48
N VAL A 65 11.67 18.99 -18.67
CA VAL A 65 12.74 18.04 -18.31
C VAL A 65 12.16 16.85 -17.54
N ALA A 66 11.29 17.08 -16.56
CA ALA A 66 10.61 16.01 -15.83
C ALA A 66 9.73 15.15 -16.74
N ALA A 67 8.94 15.79 -17.61
CA ALA A 67 8.11 15.10 -18.60
C ALA A 67 8.96 14.28 -19.58
N TRP A 68 10.12 14.80 -20.01
CA TRP A 68 11.07 14.07 -20.84
C TRP A 68 11.60 12.82 -20.14
N PHE A 69 12.02 12.94 -18.88
CA PHE A 69 12.46 11.76 -18.11
C PHE A 69 11.33 10.75 -17.89
N LEU A 70 10.10 11.22 -17.65
CA LEU A 70 8.94 10.34 -17.48
C LEU A 70 8.61 9.60 -18.79
N TYR A 71 8.57 10.34 -19.91
CA TYR A 71 8.33 9.78 -21.24
C TYR A 71 9.43 8.80 -21.64
N TRP A 72 10.70 9.16 -21.44
CA TRP A 72 11.82 8.28 -21.74
C TRP A 72 11.77 7.02 -20.88
N ARG A 73 11.40 7.15 -19.59
CA ARG A 73 11.20 5.99 -18.74
C ARG A 73 10.06 5.14 -19.25
N GLU A 74 8.89 5.68 -19.59
CA GLU A 74 7.75 4.88 -20.04
C GLU A 74 7.95 4.26 -21.44
N ALA A 75 8.67 4.95 -22.34
CA ALA A 75 9.01 4.46 -23.68
C ALA A 75 10.11 3.38 -23.65
N ASN A 76 11.04 3.44 -22.70
CA ASN A 76 12.11 2.44 -22.53
C ASN A 76 11.81 1.39 -21.45
N THR A 77 10.76 1.60 -20.66
CA THR A 77 10.21 0.56 -19.80
C THR A 77 9.30 -0.24 -20.69
N THR A 78 9.78 -1.39 -21.16
CA THR A 78 8.87 -2.45 -21.62
C THR A 78 7.80 -2.55 -20.54
N PRO A 79 6.48 -2.39 -20.85
CA PRO A 79 5.46 -2.66 -19.86
C PRO A 79 5.83 -4.02 -19.29
N PRO A 80 5.98 -4.18 -17.96
CA PRO A 80 6.32 -5.48 -17.45
C PRO A 80 5.19 -6.38 -17.92
N VAL A 81 5.48 -7.18 -18.95
CA VAL A 81 4.99 -8.55 -19.03
C VAL A 81 5.09 -9.01 -17.58
N LEU A 82 3.99 -9.49 -17.03
CA LEU A 82 3.87 -10.04 -15.67
C LEU A 82 4.83 -11.25 -15.53
N SER A 83 6.12 -11.02 -15.71
CA SER A 83 7.14 -12.00 -15.98
C SER A 83 7.64 -12.44 -14.61
N GLY A 84 6.85 -13.32 -13.99
CA GLY A 84 7.17 -13.96 -12.73
C GLY A 84 6.09 -13.86 -11.66
N LEU A 85 4.94 -13.20 -11.91
CA LEU A 85 3.84 -13.13 -10.94
C LEU A 85 2.57 -13.77 -11.50
N GLU A 86 2.28 -14.99 -11.06
CA GLU A 86 1.08 -15.72 -11.45
C GLU A 86 -0.08 -15.47 -10.47
N PRO A 87 -1.33 -15.29 -10.91
CA PRO A 87 -2.45 -15.16 -9.99
C PRO A 87 -2.61 -16.44 -9.14
N ILE A 88 -2.70 -16.28 -7.82
CA ILE A 88 -3.02 -17.41 -6.92
C ILE A 88 -4.54 -17.57 -6.95
N ARG A 89 -5.00 -18.64 -7.59
CA ARG A 89 -6.43 -18.99 -7.65
C ARG A 89 -6.83 -19.87 -6.47
N ASP A 90 -5.97 -20.82 -6.16
CA ASP A 90 -6.15 -21.78 -5.07
C ASP A 90 -4.84 -21.95 -4.30
N LEU A 91 -4.98 -22.26 -3.01
CA LEU A 91 -3.85 -22.63 -2.17
C LEU A 91 -3.66 -24.15 -2.22
N PRO A 92 -2.42 -24.64 -2.35
CA PRO A 92 -2.15 -26.06 -2.26
C PRO A 92 -2.65 -26.63 -0.92
N GLN A 93 -3.45 -27.70 -0.97
CA GLN A 93 -4.07 -28.29 0.22
C GLN A 93 -3.06 -28.94 1.18
N ASP A 94 -1.85 -29.22 0.70
CA ASP A 94 -0.74 -29.76 1.50
C ASP A 94 -0.08 -28.71 2.40
N ILE A 95 -0.43 -27.43 2.26
CA ILE A 95 0.16 -26.35 3.03
C ILE A 95 -0.73 -26.01 4.22
N SER A 96 -0.34 -26.52 5.39
CA SER A 96 -1.02 -26.25 6.66
C SER A 96 -0.60 -24.90 7.24
N ARG A 97 -1.08 -23.80 6.65
CA ARG A 97 -0.91 -22.45 7.18
C ARG A 97 -2.23 -21.68 7.10
N ALA A 98 -2.89 -21.53 8.25
CA ALA A 98 -4.25 -20.98 8.36
C ALA A 98 -4.37 -19.54 7.83
N GLU A 99 -3.31 -18.75 7.91
CA GLU A 99 -3.27 -17.35 7.49
C GLU A 99 -3.19 -17.15 5.96
N LEU A 100 -2.88 -18.20 5.17
CA LEU A 100 -2.75 -18.05 3.72
C LEU A 100 -4.07 -17.64 3.02
N GLY A 101 -5.23 -17.88 3.65
CA GLY A 101 -6.51 -17.42 3.13
C GLY A 101 -6.57 -15.89 2.92
N VAL A 102 -5.79 -15.13 3.70
CA VAL A 102 -5.63 -13.67 3.55
C VAL A 102 -5.01 -13.31 2.19
N CYS A 103 -4.11 -14.15 1.67
CA CYS A 103 -3.47 -13.91 0.37
C CYS A 103 -4.50 -13.95 -0.76
N LEU A 104 -5.42 -14.92 -0.76
CA LEU A 104 -6.47 -15.03 -1.78
C LEU A 104 -7.41 -13.81 -1.76
N GLN A 105 -7.77 -13.33 -0.56
CA GLN A 105 -8.66 -12.17 -0.39
C GLN A 105 -8.04 -10.88 -0.93
N ASN A 106 -6.74 -10.70 -0.71
CA ASN A 106 -6.01 -9.51 -1.13
C ASN A 106 -5.49 -9.60 -2.58
N GLY A 107 -5.91 -10.62 -3.34
CA GLY A 107 -5.51 -10.81 -4.73
C GLY A 107 -4.00 -11.05 -4.89
N ALA A 108 -3.40 -11.77 -3.94
CA ALA A 108 -1.98 -12.10 -3.98
C ALA A 108 -1.61 -12.86 -5.26
N ARG A 109 -0.38 -12.64 -5.71
CA ARG A 109 0.22 -13.30 -6.88
C ARG A 109 1.44 -14.09 -6.45
N LEU A 110 1.69 -15.21 -7.10
CA LEU A 110 2.77 -16.12 -6.83
C LEU A 110 4.04 -15.65 -7.53
N LEU A 111 5.07 -15.31 -6.75
CA LEU A 111 6.43 -15.19 -7.25
C LEU A 111 7.13 -16.54 -7.11
N SER A 112 7.41 -17.21 -8.22
CA SER A 112 8.11 -18.51 -8.25
C SER A 112 9.54 -18.34 -8.74
N VAL A 113 10.51 -18.74 -7.91
CA VAL A 113 11.95 -18.59 -8.16
C VAL A 113 12.66 -19.86 -7.72
N GLY A 114 13.09 -20.66 -8.70
CA GLY A 114 13.64 -21.99 -8.42
C GLY A 114 12.66 -22.84 -7.62
N GLN A 115 13.06 -23.25 -6.42
CA GLN A 115 12.21 -24.02 -5.48
C GLN A 115 11.43 -23.14 -4.50
N SER A 116 11.59 -21.81 -4.55
CA SER A 116 10.97 -20.89 -3.61
C SER A 116 9.75 -20.21 -4.23
N GLN A 117 8.66 -20.16 -3.46
CA GLN A 117 7.39 -19.58 -3.90
C GLN A 117 6.87 -18.61 -2.84
N PHE A 118 6.55 -17.38 -3.24
CA PHE A 118 6.03 -16.35 -2.34
C PHE A 118 4.66 -15.87 -2.79
N ALA A 119 3.74 -15.66 -1.84
CA ALA A 119 2.53 -14.88 -2.08
C ALA A 119 2.86 -13.39 -1.99
N ILE A 120 2.82 -12.69 -3.12
CA ILE A 120 3.07 -11.26 -3.23
C ILE A 120 1.76 -10.49 -3.28
N VAL A 121 1.58 -9.57 -2.34
CA VAL A 121 0.54 -8.54 -2.38
C VAL A 121 1.20 -7.22 -2.74
N SER A 122 0.82 -6.68 -3.88
CA SER A 122 1.35 -5.40 -4.39
C SER A 122 0.49 -4.24 -3.90
N THR A 123 1.12 -3.22 -3.30
CA THR A 123 0.49 -1.92 -2.99
C THR A 123 1.07 -0.82 -3.88
N ALA A 124 0.70 0.44 -3.65
CA ALA A 124 1.31 1.58 -4.35
C ALA A 124 2.81 1.73 -4.03
N GLN A 125 3.22 1.37 -2.81
CA GLN A 125 4.58 1.62 -2.31
C GLN A 125 5.41 0.35 -2.16
N THR A 126 4.78 -0.82 -2.05
CA THR A 126 5.47 -2.07 -1.70
C THR A 126 5.12 -3.23 -2.61
N GLU A 127 6.10 -4.12 -2.77
CA GLU A 127 5.88 -5.50 -3.16
C GLU A 127 6.07 -6.36 -1.91
N THR A 128 4.95 -6.77 -1.31
CA THR A 128 4.94 -7.43 -0.01
C THR A 128 4.80 -8.93 -0.17
N ALA A 129 5.84 -9.70 0.16
CA ALA A 129 5.69 -11.12 0.43
C ALA A 129 4.92 -11.31 1.74
N MET A 130 3.73 -11.90 1.64
CA MET A 130 2.91 -12.28 2.77
C MET A 130 3.48 -13.56 3.39
N PHE A 131 3.91 -13.45 4.65
CA PHE A 131 4.47 -14.51 5.47
C PHE A 131 5.80 -15.08 4.94
N ASP A 132 6.18 -16.23 5.48
CA ASP A 132 7.26 -17.05 4.93
C ASP A 132 6.89 -17.56 3.52
N PRO A 133 7.88 -17.99 2.70
CA PRO A 133 7.59 -18.65 1.44
C PRO A 133 6.57 -19.79 1.59
N ILE A 134 5.64 -19.85 0.65
CA ILE A 134 4.69 -20.96 0.46
C ILE A 134 5.46 -22.27 0.30
N ARG A 135 6.55 -22.24 -0.48
CA ARG A 135 7.51 -23.35 -0.64
C ARG A 135 8.92 -22.81 -0.67
N GLY A 136 9.88 -23.66 -0.34
CA GLY A 136 11.31 -23.35 -0.42
C GLY A 136 11.82 -22.42 0.69
N ALA A 137 12.97 -21.80 0.45
CA ALA A 137 13.71 -21.04 1.45
C ALA A 137 13.66 -19.54 1.15
N ALA A 138 13.38 -18.73 2.18
CA ALA A 138 13.22 -17.28 2.01
C ALA A 138 14.45 -16.60 1.39
N LEU A 139 15.65 -16.99 1.83
CA LEU A 139 16.89 -16.42 1.30
C LEU A 139 17.12 -16.75 -0.18
N ALA A 140 16.64 -17.89 -0.66
CA ALA A 140 16.87 -18.31 -2.04
C ALA A 140 16.07 -17.47 -3.04
N GLY A 141 14.88 -17.00 -2.68
CA GLY A 141 14.08 -16.12 -3.55
C GLY A 141 14.11 -14.63 -3.18
N LEU A 142 14.85 -14.26 -2.13
CA LEU A 142 15.01 -12.86 -1.70
C LEU A 142 15.55 -11.96 -2.82
N PRO A 143 16.60 -12.31 -3.60
CA PRO A 143 17.10 -11.44 -4.66
C PRO A 143 16.03 -11.11 -5.71
N SER A 144 15.19 -12.09 -6.06
CA SER A 144 14.10 -11.88 -7.01
C SER A 144 12.97 -11.03 -6.46
N LEU A 145 12.71 -11.08 -5.14
CA LEU A 145 11.76 -10.15 -4.51
C LEU A 145 12.29 -8.71 -4.52
N LEU A 146 13.57 -8.52 -4.19
CA LEU A 146 14.23 -7.21 -4.24
C LEU A 146 14.21 -6.63 -5.66
N ASP A 147 14.59 -7.45 -6.64
CA ASP A 147 14.60 -7.08 -8.05
C ASP A 147 13.18 -6.79 -8.58
N LEU A 148 12.18 -7.61 -8.24
CA LEU A 148 10.77 -7.32 -8.56
C LEU A 148 10.35 -5.95 -8.02
N ALA A 149 10.68 -5.64 -6.77
CA ALA A 149 10.35 -4.36 -6.16
C ALA A 149 11.09 -3.20 -6.84
N HIS A 150 12.40 -3.35 -7.10
CA HIS A 150 13.21 -2.33 -7.79
C HIS A 150 12.68 -2.03 -9.20
N ARG A 151 12.41 -3.06 -10.02
CA ARG A 151 11.86 -2.89 -11.37
C ARG A 151 10.51 -2.16 -11.35
N ARG A 152 9.74 -2.31 -10.28
CA ARG A 152 8.45 -1.64 -10.08
C ARG A 152 8.55 -0.33 -9.32
N ASN A 153 9.75 0.13 -8.99
CA ASN A 153 10.02 1.33 -8.19
C ASN A 153 9.28 1.32 -6.84
N LYS A 154 9.34 0.18 -6.16
CA LYS A 154 8.69 -0.11 -4.88
C LYS A 154 9.69 -0.65 -3.86
N VAL A 155 9.27 -0.65 -2.60
CA VAL A 155 10.01 -1.26 -1.50
C VAL A 155 9.63 -2.74 -1.38
N ALA A 156 10.63 -3.61 -1.33
CA ALA A 156 10.42 -5.02 -1.01
C ALA A 156 10.13 -5.18 0.49
N LEU A 157 9.09 -5.93 0.84
CA LEU A 157 8.71 -6.18 2.23
C LEU A 157 8.38 -7.66 2.42
N ILE A 158 8.80 -8.25 3.54
CA ILE A 158 8.32 -9.56 3.99
C ILE A 158 7.51 -9.31 5.26
N TYR A 159 6.20 -9.51 5.18
CA TYR A 159 5.28 -9.23 6.27
C TYR A 159 5.01 -10.49 7.09
N LYS A 160 5.22 -10.41 8.40
CA LYS A 160 4.90 -11.46 9.38
C LYS A 160 5.59 -12.81 9.08
N THR A 161 6.91 -12.80 9.15
CA THR A 161 7.78 -13.98 8.97
C THR A 161 8.13 -14.65 10.30
N THR A 162 8.48 -15.94 10.28
CA THR A 162 8.90 -16.65 11.48
C THR A 162 10.25 -16.16 12.03
N PRO A 163 10.54 -16.33 13.34
CA PRO A 163 11.80 -15.90 13.94
C PRO A 163 13.05 -16.48 13.26
N ARG A 164 12.97 -17.74 12.79
CA ARG A 164 14.06 -18.42 12.08
C ARG A 164 14.38 -17.73 10.76
N VAL A 165 13.36 -17.40 9.97
CA VAL A 165 13.52 -16.72 8.69
C VAL A 165 13.95 -15.27 8.92
N ALA A 166 13.37 -14.55 9.88
CA ALA A 166 13.81 -13.21 10.26
C ALA A 166 15.29 -13.16 10.63
N ALA A 167 15.78 -14.13 11.42
CA ALA A 167 17.20 -14.22 11.78
C ALA A 167 18.10 -14.47 10.55
N ALA A 168 17.64 -15.26 9.60
CA ALA A 168 18.35 -15.52 8.35
C ALA A 168 18.40 -14.27 7.45
N LEU A 169 17.28 -13.56 7.30
CA LEU A 169 17.18 -12.32 6.54
C LEU A 169 18.05 -11.21 7.14
N ARG A 170 18.10 -11.11 8.47
CA ARG A 170 18.97 -10.14 9.18
C ARG A 170 20.45 -10.38 8.89
N ARG A 171 20.87 -11.65 8.88
CA ARG A 171 22.24 -12.03 8.48
C ARG A 171 22.54 -11.72 7.01
N ALA A 172 21.52 -11.67 6.16
CA ALA A 172 21.62 -11.28 4.76
C ALA A 172 21.51 -9.75 4.53
N GLY A 173 21.50 -8.94 5.61
CA GLY A 173 21.51 -7.47 5.52
C GLY A 173 20.13 -6.80 5.57
N LEU A 174 19.04 -7.53 5.76
CA LEU A 174 17.72 -6.91 5.93
C LEU A 174 17.52 -6.39 7.35
N THR A 175 16.82 -5.25 7.44
CA THR A 175 16.28 -4.78 8.72
C THR A 175 15.03 -5.59 9.07
N THR A 176 14.93 -6.03 10.32
CA THR A 176 13.77 -6.79 10.81
C THR A 176 13.18 -6.09 12.02
N LEU A 177 11.85 -6.02 12.07
CA LEU A 177 11.09 -5.42 13.16
C LEU A 177 10.16 -6.47 13.76
N HIS A 178 10.10 -6.54 15.09
CA HIS A 178 9.07 -7.33 15.77
C HIS A 178 7.76 -6.56 15.70
N ILE A 179 6.73 -7.18 15.12
CA ILE A 179 5.42 -6.54 14.88
C ILE A 179 4.30 -7.16 15.70
N ALA A 180 4.42 -8.44 16.09
CA ALA A 180 3.38 -9.19 16.78
C ALA A 180 3.94 -10.51 17.34
N ASP A 181 3.26 -11.01 18.36
CA ASP A 181 3.41 -12.38 18.86
C ASP A 181 2.17 -13.20 18.47
N GLU A 182 2.39 -14.42 17.99
CA GLU A 182 1.31 -15.32 17.60
C GLU A 182 1.00 -16.35 18.68
N ALA A 183 -0.27 -16.50 19.02
CA ALA A 183 -0.74 -17.58 19.88
C ALA A 183 -1.14 -18.80 19.03
N VAL A 184 -0.25 -19.77 18.92
CA VAL A 184 -0.49 -21.01 18.17
C VAL A 184 -1.06 -22.08 19.10
N ILE A 185 -2.18 -22.70 18.70
CA ILE A 185 -2.79 -23.84 19.39
C ILE A 185 -2.58 -25.05 18.50
N ASP A 186 -1.93 -26.10 19.03
CA ASP A 186 -1.87 -27.42 18.39
C ASP A 186 -3.14 -28.21 18.74
N PRO A 187 -4.07 -28.44 17.79
CA PRO A 187 -5.31 -29.14 18.08
C PRO A 187 -5.10 -30.61 18.48
N GLN A 188 -3.98 -31.23 18.09
CA GLN A 188 -3.72 -32.64 18.42
C GLN A 188 -3.27 -32.81 19.88
N GLN A 189 -2.67 -31.76 20.46
CA GLN A 189 -2.19 -31.76 21.84
C GLN A 189 -3.10 -30.95 22.78
N PHE A 190 -4.04 -30.18 22.23
CA PHE A 190 -4.94 -29.35 23.02
C PHE A 190 -6.06 -30.17 23.63
N HIS A 191 -6.04 -30.27 24.96
CA HIS A 191 -7.11 -30.88 25.74
C HIS A 191 -7.70 -29.87 26.71
N LEU A 192 -9.03 -29.89 26.87
CA LEU A 192 -9.75 -28.97 27.76
C LEU A 192 -9.63 -29.36 29.24
N GLU A 193 -8.88 -30.40 29.60
CA GLU A 193 -8.81 -30.97 30.94
C GLU A 193 -7.86 -30.22 31.89
N GLY A 194 -7.92 -30.52 33.18
CA GLY A 194 -7.00 -29.93 34.17
C GLY A 194 -7.32 -28.50 34.62
N ARG A 195 -6.49 -27.96 35.51
CA ARG A 195 -6.75 -26.67 36.18
C ARG A 195 -6.53 -25.46 35.27
N ARG A 196 -5.55 -25.53 34.35
CA ARG A 196 -5.17 -24.44 33.44
C ARG A 196 -6.31 -24.00 32.51
N PHE A 197 -7.17 -24.93 32.08
CA PHE A 197 -8.30 -24.62 31.18
C PHE A 197 -9.64 -24.41 31.89
N ARG A 198 -9.65 -24.24 33.23
CA ARG A 198 -10.88 -24.03 34.02
C ARG A 198 -11.72 -22.86 33.50
N GLN A 199 -11.07 -21.74 33.14
CA GLN A 199 -11.76 -20.56 32.64
C GLN A 199 -12.38 -20.79 31.26
N VAL A 200 -11.65 -21.44 30.34
CA VAL A 200 -12.16 -21.81 29.01
C VAL A 200 -13.39 -22.71 29.14
N ARG A 201 -13.31 -23.77 29.97
CA ARG A 201 -14.46 -24.65 30.24
C ARG A 201 -15.67 -23.91 30.79
N ARG A 202 -15.46 -22.97 31.74
CA ARG A 202 -16.55 -22.14 32.29
C ARG A 202 -17.24 -21.32 31.19
N LYS A 203 -16.46 -20.73 30.28
CA LYS A 203 -17.00 -19.94 29.16
C LYS A 203 -17.74 -20.80 28.13
N LEU A 204 -17.21 -21.98 27.82
CA LEU A 204 -17.90 -22.92 26.92
C LEU A 204 -19.24 -23.38 27.51
N ARG A 205 -19.31 -23.67 28.82
CA ARG A 205 -20.58 -24.00 29.49
C ARG A 205 -21.59 -22.86 29.43
N GLN A 206 -21.14 -21.64 29.75
CA GLN A 206 -21.99 -20.45 29.66
C GLN A 206 -22.56 -20.24 28.25
N ALA A 207 -21.75 -20.43 27.21
CA ALA A 207 -22.21 -20.33 25.82
C ALA A 207 -23.23 -21.43 25.47
N SER A 208 -22.99 -22.66 25.94
CA SER A 208 -23.92 -23.77 25.75
C SER A 208 -25.26 -23.55 26.46
N GLU A 209 -25.24 -23.05 27.70
CA GLU A 209 -26.44 -22.71 28.47
C GLU A 209 -27.25 -21.58 27.81
N ALA A 210 -26.57 -20.67 27.13
CA ALA A 210 -27.20 -19.63 26.32
C ALA A 210 -27.70 -20.12 24.93
N GLY A 211 -27.57 -21.42 24.64
CA GLY A 211 -28.05 -22.03 23.40
C GLY A 211 -27.17 -21.79 22.17
N VAL A 212 -25.91 -21.38 22.34
CA VAL A 212 -24.99 -21.16 21.21
C VAL A 212 -24.65 -22.48 20.54
N LYS A 213 -24.92 -22.58 19.24
CA LYS A 213 -24.55 -23.72 18.38
C LYS A 213 -23.44 -23.32 17.42
N VAL A 214 -22.41 -24.16 17.31
CA VAL A 214 -21.30 -23.97 16.37
C VAL A 214 -21.41 -25.03 15.29
N THR A 215 -21.50 -24.62 14.04
CA THR A 215 -21.48 -25.49 12.88
C THR A 215 -20.37 -25.05 11.93
N ARG A 216 -19.73 -26.01 11.27
CA ARG A 216 -18.80 -25.67 10.19
C ARG A 216 -19.63 -25.23 8.99
N ALA A 217 -19.40 -24.01 8.50
CA ALA A 217 -20.04 -23.56 7.28
C ALA A 217 -19.65 -24.50 6.13
N ALA A 218 -20.64 -25.12 5.49
CA ALA A 218 -20.41 -25.85 4.25
C ALA A 218 -20.18 -24.81 3.16
N CYS A 219 -18.98 -24.78 2.57
CA CYS A 219 -18.72 -23.95 1.40
C CYS A 219 -19.43 -24.59 0.19
N ARG A 220 -20.75 -24.36 0.06
CA ARG A 220 -21.53 -24.61 -1.16
C ARG A 220 -22.29 -23.32 -1.46
N TRP A 221 -21.72 -22.50 -2.32
CA TRP A 221 -22.39 -21.31 -2.85
C TRP A 221 -23.23 -21.73 -4.06
N GLY A 222 -24.56 -21.75 -3.87
CA GLY A 222 -25.53 -22.19 -4.86
C GLY A 222 -26.93 -22.21 -4.25
N GLY A 223 -27.42 -21.07 -3.77
CA GLY A 223 -28.75 -20.95 -3.18
C GLY A 223 -29.02 -19.52 -2.70
N SER A 224 -30.25 -19.05 -2.96
CA SER A 224 -30.78 -17.69 -2.77
C SER A 224 -30.96 -17.25 -1.32
N VAL A 225 -29.98 -17.52 -0.46
CA VAL A 225 -29.93 -16.99 0.91
C VAL A 225 -28.69 -16.12 1.05
N LEU A 226 -28.91 -14.81 1.16
CA LEU A 226 -27.91 -13.83 1.60
C LEU A 226 -27.50 -14.17 3.04
N THR A 227 -26.60 -15.15 3.17
CA THR A 227 -25.88 -15.38 4.41
C THR A 227 -24.74 -14.36 4.40
N THR A 228 -24.88 -13.28 5.13
CA THR A 228 -23.74 -12.41 5.46
C THR A 228 -22.78 -13.24 6.31
N CYS A 229 -21.83 -13.93 5.67
CA CYS A 229 -20.71 -14.54 6.36
C CYS A 229 -19.80 -13.42 6.89
N VAL A 230 -20.14 -12.89 8.07
CA VAL A 230 -19.15 -12.26 8.93
C VAL A 230 -18.44 -13.41 9.64
N ASP A 231 -17.33 -13.89 9.08
CA ASP A 231 -16.46 -14.85 9.74
C ASP A 231 -15.80 -14.15 10.95
N THR A 232 -16.55 -14.11 12.05
CA THR A 232 -16.15 -13.84 13.43
C THR A 232 -15.64 -12.42 13.74
N MET A 233 -16.50 -11.61 14.38
CA MET A 233 -16.09 -10.44 15.16
C MET A 233 -16.11 -10.79 16.66
N PHE A 234 -14.94 -10.98 17.29
CA PHE A 234 -14.82 -10.98 18.75
C PHE A 234 -14.25 -9.65 19.22
N ILE A 235 -15.07 -8.81 19.84
CA ILE A 235 -14.61 -7.63 20.58
C ILE A 235 -14.21 -8.09 21.98
N LEU A 236 -12.93 -8.39 22.18
CA LEU A 236 -12.36 -8.51 23.53
C LEU A 236 -11.89 -7.13 23.99
N ARG A 237 -12.66 -6.52 24.90
CA ARG A 237 -12.32 -5.23 25.51
C ARG A 237 -11.19 -5.42 26.54
N GLY A 238 -9.95 -5.52 26.07
CA GLY A 238 -8.75 -5.43 26.92
C GLY A 238 -8.41 -3.96 27.19
N LYS A 239 -8.19 -3.59 28.46
CA LYS A 239 -7.96 -2.20 28.88
C LYS A 239 -6.65 -1.57 28.39
N THR A 240 -5.77 -2.31 27.72
CA THR A 240 -4.45 -1.82 27.27
C THR A 240 -3.92 -2.63 26.08
N ALA A 241 -4.16 -2.20 24.84
CA ALA A 241 -3.34 -2.57 23.66
C ALA A 241 -3.71 -1.70 22.44
N PRO A 242 -2.75 -1.03 21.77
CA PRO A 242 -3.00 -0.34 20.51
C PRO A 242 -2.79 -1.30 19.31
N LEU A 243 -3.56 -1.05 18.25
CA LEU A 243 -3.52 -1.65 16.90
C LEU A 243 -3.94 -3.13 16.79
N TRP A 244 -5.23 -3.33 16.48
CA TRP A 244 -5.77 -4.55 15.89
C TRP A 244 -6.01 -4.30 14.41
N ALA A 245 -5.49 -5.17 13.53
CA ALA A 245 -5.91 -5.21 12.13
C ALA A 245 -7.20 -6.04 12.04
N LEU A 246 -8.31 -5.38 11.73
CA LEU A 246 -9.57 -6.02 11.37
C LEU A 246 -9.56 -6.28 9.87
N GLN A 247 -9.83 -7.52 9.46
CA GLN A 247 -10.05 -7.83 8.07
C GLN A 247 -11.53 -8.14 7.88
N VAL A 248 -12.22 -7.28 7.13
CA VAL A 248 -13.60 -7.51 6.71
C VAL A 248 -13.56 -8.41 5.49
N PHE A 249 -14.23 -9.56 5.58
CA PHE A 249 -14.39 -10.48 4.47
C PHE A 249 -15.49 -9.96 3.54
N THR A 250 -15.13 -9.47 2.36
CA THR A 250 -16.06 -9.26 1.25
C THR A 250 -15.71 -10.22 0.12
N PRO A 251 -16.61 -11.17 -0.24
CA PRO A 251 -16.38 -12.00 -1.40
C PRO A 251 -16.37 -11.13 -2.66
N ARG A 252 -15.33 -11.28 -3.48
CA ARG A 252 -15.21 -10.63 -4.78
C ARG A 252 -16.19 -11.32 -5.72
N THR A 253 -17.31 -10.69 -6.05
CA THR A 253 -18.19 -11.17 -7.13
C THR A 253 -17.40 -11.10 -8.43
N GLY A 254 -17.03 -12.26 -8.97
CA GLY A 254 -16.57 -12.36 -10.35
C GLY A 254 -17.68 -11.84 -11.26
N ASN A 255 -17.30 -11.04 -12.26
CA ASN A 255 -18.20 -10.53 -13.29
C ASN A 255 -19.10 -11.64 -13.84
N ALA A 256 -20.38 -11.60 -13.46
CA ALA A 256 -21.42 -12.23 -14.24
C ALA A 256 -21.58 -11.38 -15.50
N VAL A 257 -20.98 -11.84 -16.60
CA VAL A 257 -21.41 -11.41 -17.93
C VAL A 257 -22.82 -12.00 -18.09
N LEU A 258 -23.82 -11.12 -18.01
CA LEU A 258 -25.17 -11.42 -18.45
C LEU A 258 -25.14 -11.47 -19.98
N THR A 259 -25.33 -12.66 -20.54
CA THR A 259 -25.97 -12.85 -21.85
C THR A 259 -27.34 -13.45 -21.60
#